data_AF-A0A7V5K7E7-F1
#
_entry.id   AF-A0A7V5K7E7-F1
#
_cell.length_a   1.000
_cell.length_b   1.000
_cell.length_c   1.000
_cell.angle_alpha   90.00
_cell.angle_beta   90.00
_cell.angle_gamma   90.00
#
_symmetry.space_group_name_H-M   'P 1'
#
loop_
_entity.id
_entity.type
_entity.pdbx_description
1 polymer ?
#
loop_
_entity_poly.entity_id
_entity_poly.type
_entity_poly.pdbx_seq_one_letter_code
_entity_poly.pdbx_strand_id
1 'polypeptide(L)'
;ALGYEFKHVQIGEPAQGDALKAGTIVGAVCYTTSGRSLPSYWRETELQVDIKIINPSQEEVKKLTAANLAPTEIEASKVFTKDVGVKTILGVPLLFAYNVLADMPEEIVYKMLIKFFAEKDNLVKADPGFEPLAKDFVGMQVRGIAANPDVPVHPGLAKFLKEHNAWDNKWKIATSK
;
A
#
# COMPACT_ATOMS: atom_id res chain seq x y z
N ALA A 1 -5.62 11.04 13.88
CA ALA A 1 -5.91 10.17 15.04
C ALA A 1 -5.00 10.45 16.24
N LEU A 2 -3.67 10.53 16.06
CA LEU A 2 -2.74 10.63 17.22
C LEU A 2 -2.39 12.06 17.66
N GLY A 3 -2.57 13.05 16.80
CA GLY A 3 -2.39 14.46 17.16
C GLY A 3 -0.93 14.92 17.30
N TYR A 4 0.02 14.19 16.74
CA TYR A 4 1.41 14.65 16.69
C TYR A 4 1.56 15.87 15.80
N GLU A 5 2.42 16.78 16.23
CA GLU A 5 2.90 17.89 15.43
C GLU A 5 4.36 17.64 15.08
N PHE A 6 4.65 17.61 13.77
CA PHE A 6 6.01 17.49 13.27
C PHE A 6 6.37 18.72 12.45
N LYS A 7 7.62 19.18 12.58
CA LYS A 7 8.22 20.11 11.62
C LYS A 7 8.57 19.32 10.36
N HIS A 8 7.67 19.33 9.38
CA HIS A 8 7.89 18.64 8.11
C HIS A 8 8.87 19.43 7.23
N VAL A 9 9.72 18.69 6.52
CA VAL A 9 10.55 19.21 5.44
C VAL A 9 10.34 18.35 4.21
N GLN A 10 10.41 18.96 3.03
CA GLN A 10 10.36 18.24 1.76
C GLN A 10 11.79 18.02 1.28
N ILE A 11 12.15 16.76 1.08
CA ILE A 11 13.44 16.35 0.53
C ILE A 11 13.19 15.32 -0.57
N GLY A 12 14.11 15.24 -1.56
CA GLY A 12 14.05 14.18 -2.55
C GLY A 12 14.40 12.83 -1.91
N GLU A 13 13.76 11.75 -2.35
CA GLU A 13 13.99 10.41 -1.79
C GLU A 13 15.48 10.01 -1.75
N PRO A 14 16.32 10.30 -2.76
CA PRO A 14 17.76 9.96 -2.72
C PRO A 14 18.54 10.66 -1.62
N ALA A 15 18.08 11.80 -1.12
CA ALA A 15 18.77 12.57 -0.09
C ALA A 15 18.44 12.10 1.34
N GLN A 16 17.48 11.18 1.52
CA GLN A 16 16.98 10.79 2.84
C GLN A 16 18.07 10.20 3.75
N GLY A 17 18.89 9.28 3.22
CA GLY A 17 19.97 8.65 3.98
C GLY A 17 21.00 9.67 4.49
N ASP A 18 21.43 10.58 3.61
CA ASP A 18 22.37 11.65 3.98
C ASP A 18 21.74 12.67 4.93
N ALA A 19 20.45 13.00 4.75
CA ALA A 19 19.74 13.92 5.61
C ALA A 19 19.61 13.38 7.06
N LEU A 20 19.39 12.07 7.22
CA LEU A 20 19.40 11.38 8.52
C LEU A 20 20.81 11.36 9.13
N LYS A 21 21.84 11.00 8.36
CA LYS A 21 23.23 11.00 8.83
C LYS A 21 23.71 12.38 9.29
N ALA A 22 23.34 13.42 8.54
CA ALA A 22 23.67 14.80 8.85
C ALA A 22 22.83 15.38 9.99
N GLY A 23 21.79 14.68 10.46
CA GLY A 23 20.88 15.16 11.50
C GLY A 23 19.98 16.33 11.06
N THR A 24 19.89 16.58 9.76
CA THR A 24 18.99 17.62 9.20
C THR A 24 17.52 17.20 9.29
N ILE A 25 17.28 15.89 9.34
CA ILE A 25 16.03 15.27 9.81
C ILE A 25 16.35 14.24 10.90
N VAL A 26 15.42 14.05 11.83
CA VAL A 26 15.56 13.11 12.97
C VAL A 26 14.75 11.83 12.80
N GLY A 27 13.93 11.77 11.74
CA GLY A 27 13.08 10.63 11.42
C GLY A 27 12.37 10.84 10.09
N ALA A 28 11.89 9.75 9.51
CA ALA A 28 11.12 9.75 8.28
C ALA A 28 10.04 8.67 8.35
N VAL A 29 8.93 8.90 7.65
CA VAL A 29 7.86 7.91 7.54
C VAL A 29 8.30 6.79 6.61
N CYS A 30 8.31 5.56 7.11
CA CYS A 30 8.59 4.38 6.30
C CYS A 30 7.28 3.69 5.92
N TYR A 31 7.23 3.18 4.69
CA TYR A 31 6.21 2.22 4.28
C TYR A 31 6.87 0.96 3.74
N THR A 32 6.11 -0.12 3.76
CA THR A 32 6.49 -1.39 3.14
C THR A 32 5.52 -1.68 2.01
N THR A 33 5.99 -2.31 0.96
CA THR A 33 5.08 -2.88 -0.04
C THR A 33 4.54 -4.17 0.53
N SER A 34 3.26 -4.14 0.93
CA SER A 34 2.51 -5.31 1.40
C SER A 34 3.14 -6.07 2.58
N GLY A 35 3.97 -5.42 3.40
CA GLY A 35 4.70 -6.08 4.50
C GLY A 35 5.79 -7.05 4.03
N ARG A 36 6.24 -6.95 2.78
CA ARG A 36 7.16 -7.92 2.15
C ARG A 36 8.43 -7.30 1.58
N SER A 37 8.38 -6.05 1.14
CA SER A 37 9.54 -5.36 0.57
C SER A 37 9.56 -3.88 0.95
N LEU A 38 10.72 -3.25 0.77
CA LEU A 38 10.89 -1.80 0.89
C LEU A 38 10.83 -1.17 -0.50
N PRO A 39 10.32 0.07 -0.62
CA PRO A 39 10.62 0.87 -1.79
C PRO A 39 12.14 1.11 -1.88
N SER A 40 12.65 1.27 -3.10
CA SER A 40 14.10 1.34 -3.37
C SER A 40 14.84 2.35 -2.51
N TYR A 41 14.29 3.56 -2.35
CA TYR A 41 14.93 4.61 -1.55
C TYR A 41 15.03 4.26 -0.05
N TRP A 42 14.08 3.50 0.51
CA TRP A 42 14.20 3.00 1.88
C TRP A 42 15.21 1.88 1.99
N ARG A 43 15.31 1.00 0.97
CA ARG A 43 16.37 -0.01 0.93
C ARG A 43 17.75 0.65 0.88
N GLU A 44 17.93 1.70 0.07
CA GLU A 44 19.17 2.47 0.04
C GLU A 44 19.46 3.16 1.38
N THR A 45 18.45 3.79 1.98
CA THR A 45 18.57 4.43 3.30
C THR A 45 19.01 3.41 4.38
N GLU A 46 18.34 2.26 4.44
CA GLU A 46 18.65 1.18 5.38
C GLU A 46 20.11 0.71 5.25
N LEU A 47 20.59 0.53 4.02
CA LEU A 47 21.97 0.11 3.76
C LEU A 47 22.99 1.17 4.19
N GLN A 48 22.62 2.45 4.12
CA GLN A 48 23.51 3.57 4.38
C GLN A 48 23.61 3.97 5.86
N VAL A 49 22.53 3.84 6.65
CA VAL A 49 22.46 4.30 8.03
C VAL A 49 21.72 3.29 8.91
N ASP A 50 22.13 3.18 10.17
CA ASP A 50 21.40 2.37 11.14
C ASP A 50 20.12 3.09 11.55
N ILE A 51 18.98 2.43 11.29
CA ILE A 51 17.65 2.96 11.60
C ILE A 51 17.00 2.14 12.71
N LYS A 52 16.10 2.76 13.45
CA LYS A 52 15.22 2.08 14.41
C LYS A 52 13.76 2.40 14.08
N ILE A 53 12.91 1.38 14.11
CA ILE A 53 11.47 1.55 13.91
C ILE A 53 10.83 1.87 15.27
N ILE A 54 9.99 2.89 15.27
CA ILE A 54 9.21 3.29 16.44
C ILE A 54 7.77 2.84 16.22
N ASN A 55 7.34 1.83 16.97
CA ASN A 55 5.94 1.39 16.96
C ASN A 55 5.06 2.33 17.79
N PRO A 56 3.77 2.48 17.44
CA PRO A 56 2.80 3.08 18.32
C PRO A 56 2.70 2.30 19.64
N SER A 57 2.52 3.02 20.74
CA SER A 57 2.15 2.48 22.05
C SER A 57 0.75 1.84 22.02
N GLN A 58 0.42 1.07 23.06
CA GLN A 58 -0.91 0.45 23.18
C GLN A 58 -2.05 1.48 23.17
N GLU A 59 -1.85 2.64 23.79
CA GLU A 59 -2.84 3.73 23.78
C GLU A 59 -3.00 4.35 22.39
N GLU A 60 -1.91 4.47 21.63
CA GLU A 60 -1.96 4.94 20.25
C GLU A 60 -2.62 3.93 19.33
N VAL A 61 -2.37 2.63 19.51
CA VAL A 61 -3.11 1.56 18.81
C VAL A 61 -4.61 1.68 19.08
N LYS A 62 -5.04 1.86 20.33
CA LYS A 62 -6.47 2.08 20.66
C LYS A 62 -7.05 3.29 19.93
N LYS A 63 -6.33 4.42 19.91
CA LYS A 63 -6.75 5.64 19.19
C LYS A 63 -6.85 5.42 17.68
N LEU A 64 -5.91 4.67 17.08
CA LEU A 64 -5.94 4.31 15.67
C LEU A 64 -7.17 3.43 15.36
N THR A 65 -7.41 2.39 16.15
CA THR A 65 -8.58 1.50 15.99
C THR A 65 -9.90 2.24 16.15
N ALA A 66 -10.00 3.14 17.14
CA ALA A 66 -11.18 3.99 17.31
C ALA A 66 -11.43 4.93 16.12
N ALA A 67 -10.38 5.28 15.37
CA ALA A 67 -10.45 6.04 14.13
C ALA A 67 -10.64 5.16 12.88
N ASN A 68 -11.04 3.90 13.05
CA ASN A 68 -11.24 2.91 11.98
C ASN A 68 -9.98 2.60 11.15
N LEU A 69 -8.80 2.80 11.75
CA LEU A 69 -7.53 2.34 11.21
C LEU A 69 -7.17 1.01 11.87
N ALA A 70 -6.61 0.08 11.10
CA ALA A 70 -6.28 -1.25 11.60
C ALA A 70 -4.76 -1.46 11.58
N PRO A 71 -4.03 -1.14 12.66
CA PRO A 71 -2.63 -1.52 12.76
C PRO A 71 -2.45 -3.03 12.54
N THR A 72 -1.56 -3.41 11.64
CA THR A 72 -1.24 -4.80 11.29
C THR A 72 0.20 -5.10 11.61
N GLU A 73 0.43 -6.33 12.07
CA GLU A 73 1.77 -6.82 12.36
C GLU A 73 2.53 -7.14 11.07
N ILE A 74 3.77 -6.67 11.01
CA ILE A 74 4.73 -6.98 9.96
C ILE A 74 5.99 -7.50 10.63
N GLU A 75 6.47 -8.66 10.19
CA GLU A 75 7.72 -9.23 10.70
C GLU A 75 8.91 -8.44 10.13
N ALA A 76 9.70 -7.82 11.01
CA ALA A 76 10.77 -6.90 10.59
C ALA A 76 11.81 -7.60 9.70
N SER A 77 12.18 -8.85 10.02
CA SER A 77 13.14 -9.67 9.26
C SER A 77 12.69 -10.02 7.84
N LYS A 78 11.39 -9.88 7.52
CA LYS A 78 10.90 -10.09 6.14
C LYS A 78 11.13 -8.87 5.25
N VAL A 79 11.41 -7.71 5.82
CA VAL A 79 11.44 -6.42 5.12
C VAL A 79 12.83 -5.80 5.16
N PHE A 80 13.41 -5.75 6.35
CA PHE A 80 14.72 -5.16 6.63
C PHE A 80 15.78 -6.26 6.73
N THR A 81 16.95 -5.97 6.19
CA THR A 81 18.15 -6.81 6.27
C THR A 81 18.97 -6.54 7.53
N LYS A 82 18.84 -5.34 8.11
CA LYS A 82 19.52 -4.91 9.35
C LYS A 82 18.58 -4.93 10.55
N ASP A 83 19.16 -4.94 11.76
CA ASP A 83 18.39 -4.85 13.01
C ASP A 83 17.78 -3.44 13.20
N VAL A 84 16.46 -3.37 13.08
CA VAL A 84 15.69 -2.15 13.27
C VAL A 84 15.13 -1.98 14.70
N GLY A 85 15.58 -2.79 15.65
CA GLY A 85 15.25 -2.66 17.09
C GLY A 85 13.91 -3.24 17.52
N VAL A 86 13.10 -3.75 16.59
CA VAL A 86 11.84 -4.44 16.87
C VAL A 86 11.74 -5.70 16.03
N LYS A 87 11.12 -6.75 16.57
CA LYS A 87 10.81 -7.98 15.82
C LYS A 87 9.54 -7.85 15.00
N THR A 88 8.53 -7.19 15.58
CA THR A 88 7.23 -6.93 14.97
C THR A 88 7.04 -5.43 14.82
N ILE A 89 6.77 -5.00 13.59
CA ILE A 89 6.39 -3.63 13.24
C ILE A 89 4.87 -3.55 13.23
N LEU A 90 4.32 -2.47 13.76
CA LEU A 90 2.89 -2.16 13.65
C LEU A 90 2.71 -1.08 12.58
N GLY A 91 2.31 -1.51 11.39
CA GLY A 91 2.01 -0.63 10.26
C GLY A 91 0.51 -0.39 10.12
N VAL A 92 0.10 0.78 9.65
CA VAL A 92 -1.30 1.01 9.24
C VAL A 92 -1.40 0.73 7.73
N PRO A 93 -2.19 -0.28 7.29
CA PRO A 93 -2.32 -0.60 5.87
C PRO A 93 -2.93 0.57 5.10
N LEU A 94 -2.34 0.84 3.95
CA LEU A 94 -2.88 1.73 2.94
C LEU A 94 -3.07 0.91 1.66
N LEU A 95 -4.31 0.82 1.18
CA LEU A 95 -4.56 0.19 -0.12
C LEU A 95 -4.07 1.12 -1.22
N PHE A 96 -3.08 0.65 -1.98
CA PHE A 96 -2.59 1.34 -3.16
C PHE A 96 -3.23 0.75 -4.41
N ALA A 97 -3.61 1.61 -5.36
CA ALA A 97 -4.29 1.21 -6.58
C ALA A 97 -3.75 1.97 -7.79
N TYR A 98 -3.74 1.30 -8.95
CA TYR A 98 -3.59 1.96 -10.24
C TYR A 98 -4.97 2.37 -10.72
N ASN A 99 -5.23 3.68 -10.73
CA ASN A 99 -6.48 4.25 -11.16
C ASN A 99 -6.42 4.65 -12.63
N VAL A 100 -7.56 4.57 -13.31
CA VAL A 100 -7.75 5.00 -14.70
C VAL A 100 -8.88 6.01 -14.76
N LEU A 101 -8.84 6.90 -15.76
CA LEU A 101 -9.93 7.81 -16.03
C LEU A 101 -11.14 7.07 -16.60
N ALA A 102 -12.34 7.66 -16.42
CA ALA A 102 -13.59 7.06 -16.87
C ALA A 102 -13.75 6.97 -18.40
N ASP A 103 -12.94 7.74 -19.15
CA ASP A 103 -12.91 7.75 -20.62
C ASP A 103 -11.94 6.73 -21.22
N MET A 104 -11.16 6.01 -20.39
CA MET A 104 -10.38 4.89 -20.88
C MET A 104 -11.32 3.81 -21.44
N PRO A 105 -11.08 3.27 -22.64
CA PRO A 105 -12.03 2.32 -23.23
C PRO A 105 -12.24 1.09 -22.34
N GLU A 106 -13.51 0.70 -22.14
CA GLU A 106 -13.92 -0.45 -21.32
C GLU A 106 -13.09 -1.69 -21.63
N GLU A 107 -12.96 -2.01 -22.92
CA GLU A 107 -12.28 -3.20 -23.41
C GLU A 107 -10.79 -3.20 -23.05
N ILE A 108 -10.13 -2.04 -23.03
CA ILE A 108 -8.71 -1.94 -22.69
C ILE A 108 -8.50 -2.25 -21.21
N VAL A 109 -9.28 -1.63 -20.33
CA VAL A 109 -9.19 -1.87 -18.88
C VAL A 109 -9.53 -3.31 -18.55
N TYR A 110 -10.57 -3.87 -19.19
CA TYR A 110 -10.93 -5.28 -19.04
C TYR A 110 -9.78 -6.21 -19.48
N LYS A 111 -9.16 -5.96 -20.65
CA LYS A 111 -8.00 -6.74 -21.12
C LYS A 111 -6.81 -6.66 -20.16
N MET A 112 -6.52 -5.48 -19.62
CA MET A 112 -5.46 -5.31 -18.62
C MET A 112 -5.74 -6.16 -17.37
N LEU A 113 -6.96 -6.10 -16.84
CA LEU A 113 -7.37 -6.87 -15.65
C LEU A 113 -7.28 -8.38 -15.88
N ILE A 114 -7.78 -8.87 -17.01
CA ILE A 114 -7.68 -10.30 -17.36
C ILE A 114 -6.21 -10.72 -17.47
N LYS A 115 -5.36 -9.91 -18.10
CA LYS A 115 -3.94 -10.22 -18.22
C LYS A 115 -3.25 -10.22 -16.86
N PHE A 116 -3.49 -9.23 -16.00
CA PHE A 116 -2.92 -9.20 -14.65
C PHE A 116 -3.42 -10.36 -13.78
N PHE A 117 -4.69 -10.73 -13.89
CA PHE A 117 -5.24 -11.88 -13.17
C PHE A 117 -4.60 -13.19 -13.61
N ALA A 118 -4.40 -13.38 -14.91
CA ALA A 118 -3.72 -14.57 -15.46
C ALA A 118 -2.23 -14.62 -15.09
N GLU A 119 -1.57 -13.47 -14.98
CA GLU A 119 -0.12 -13.36 -14.72
C GLU A 119 0.23 -13.07 -13.26
N LYS A 120 -0.75 -13.09 -12.34
CA LYS A 120 -0.55 -12.64 -10.95
C LYS A 120 0.60 -13.34 -10.23
N ASP A 121 0.83 -14.63 -10.50
CA ASP A 121 1.93 -15.38 -9.90
C ASP A 121 3.30 -15.00 -10.50
N ASN A 122 3.33 -14.55 -11.75
CA ASN A 122 4.54 -14.00 -12.36
C ASN A 122 4.87 -12.60 -11.81
N LEU A 123 3.86 -11.81 -11.41
CA LEU A 123 4.10 -10.54 -10.71
C LEU A 123 4.84 -10.75 -9.39
N VAL A 124 4.49 -11.81 -8.63
CA VAL A 124 5.17 -12.15 -7.37
C VAL A 124 6.66 -12.44 -7.57
N LYS A 125 7.04 -13.00 -8.72
CA LYS A 125 8.47 -13.25 -9.06
C LYS A 125 9.25 -11.96 -9.29
N ALA A 126 8.58 -10.91 -9.78
CA ALA A 126 9.19 -9.60 -9.99
C ALA A 126 9.32 -8.82 -8.67
N ASP A 127 8.27 -8.85 -7.83
CA ASP A 127 8.31 -8.26 -6.48
C ASP A 127 7.42 -9.08 -5.51
N PRO A 128 7.97 -9.59 -4.39
CA PRO A 128 7.19 -10.27 -3.35
C PRO A 128 6.04 -9.43 -2.78
N GLY A 129 6.08 -8.11 -2.93
CA GLY A 129 5.01 -7.18 -2.58
C GLY A 129 3.68 -7.47 -3.30
N PHE A 130 3.70 -8.16 -4.44
CA PHE A 130 2.49 -8.61 -5.13
C PHE A 130 1.85 -9.86 -4.52
N GLU A 131 2.47 -10.52 -3.54
CA GLU A 131 1.98 -11.77 -2.96
C GLU A 131 0.55 -11.66 -2.42
N PRO A 132 0.14 -10.62 -1.65
CA PRO A 132 -1.25 -10.51 -1.22
C PRO A 132 -2.24 -10.27 -2.36
N LEU A 133 -1.83 -9.57 -3.41
CA LEU A 133 -2.65 -9.38 -4.62
C LEU A 133 -2.84 -10.71 -5.35
N ALA A 134 -1.79 -11.50 -5.52
CA ALA A 134 -1.88 -12.79 -6.21
C ALA A 134 -2.77 -13.80 -5.47
N LYS A 135 -2.68 -13.84 -4.13
CA LYS A 135 -3.50 -14.72 -3.28
C LYS A 135 -4.99 -14.46 -3.40
N ASP A 136 -5.39 -13.19 -3.51
CA ASP A 136 -6.80 -12.81 -3.59
C ASP A 136 -6.99 -11.58 -4.49
N PHE A 137 -6.79 -11.79 -5.79
CA PHE A 137 -6.81 -10.71 -6.77
C PHE A 137 -8.18 -10.05 -6.85
N VAL A 138 -9.24 -10.86 -6.92
CA VAL A 138 -10.63 -10.39 -7.03
C VAL A 138 -11.03 -9.68 -5.75
N GLY A 139 -10.82 -10.29 -4.58
CA GLY A 139 -11.17 -9.68 -3.31
C GLY A 139 -10.37 -8.42 -3.01
N MET A 140 -9.14 -8.29 -3.53
CA MET A 140 -8.38 -7.04 -3.42
C MET A 140 -9.04 -5.89 -4.19
N GLN A 141 -9.62 -6.14 -5.38
CA GLN A 141 -10.39 -5.12 -6.10
C GLN A 141 -11.64 -4.72 -5.31
N VAL A 142 -12.38 -5.71 -4.78
CA VAL A 142 -13.57 -5.48 -3.95
C VAL A 142 -13.25 -4.62 -2.73
N ARG A 143 -12.14 -4.92 -2.03
CA ARG A 143 -11.67 -4.12 -0.89
C ARG A 143 -11.30 -2.69 -1.31
N GLY A 144 -10.66 -2.51 -2.47
CA GLY A 144 -10.34 -1.18 -3.01
C GLY A 144 -11.58 -0.32 -3.25
N ILE A 145 -12.64 -0.91 -3.83
CA ILE A 145 -13.93 -0.25 -4.04
C ILE A 145 -14.60 0.07 -2.70
N ALA A 146 -14.63 -0.89 -1.77
CA ALA A 146 -15.23 -0.69 -0.45
C ALA A 146 -14.54 0.40 0.39
N ALA A 147 -13.23 0.58 0.20
CA ALA A 147 -12.46 1.64 0.85
C ALA A 147 -12.74 3.04 0.26
N ASN A 148 -13.32 3.11 -0.95
CA ASN A 148 -13.61 4.36 -1.66
C ASN A 148 -15.04 4.35 -2.24
N PRO A 149 -16.07 4.25 -1.38
CA PRO A 149 -17.46 3.99 -1.83
C PRO A 149 -18.05 5.10 -2.72
N ASP A 150 -17.49 6.32 -2.64
CA ASP A 150 -17.94 7.48 -3.41
C ASP A 150 -17.32 7.54 -4.83
N VAL A 151 -16.28 6.74 -5.09
CA VAL A 151 -15.62 6.71 -6.39
C VAL A 151 -16.32 5.69 -7.29
N PRO A 152 -16.81 6.08 -8.49
CA PRO A 152 -17.47 5.15 -9.39
C PRO A 152 -16.47 4.15 -9.99
N VAL A 153 -16.92 2.90 -10.19
CA VAL A 153 -16.12 1.79 -10.71
C VAL A 153 -16.02 1.89 -12.23
N HIS A 154 -14.81 1.76 -12.78
CA HIS A 154 -14.60 1.73 -14.22
C HIS A 154 -15.40 0.59 -14.89
N PRO A 155 -16.06 0.81 -16.05
CA PRO A 155 -16.85 -0.24 -16.74
C PRO A 155 -16.09 -1.55 -16.96
N GLY A 156 -14.81 -1.47 -17.34
CA GLY A 156 -13.96 -2.65 -17.54
C GLY A 156 -13.72 -3.47 -16.26
N LEU A 157 -13.60 -2.79 -15.10
CA LEU A 157 -13.52 -3.47 -13.80
C LEU A 157 -14.87 -4.05 -13.37
N ALA A 158 -15.96 -3.32 -13.62
CA ALA A 158 -17.31 -3.81 -13.34
C ALA A 158 -17.61 -5.10 -14.13
N LYS A 159 -17.25 -5.14 -15.42
CA LYS A 159 -17.34 -6.34 -16.25
C LYS A 159 -16.54 -7.51 -15.66
N PHE A 160 -15.26 -7.28 -15.35
CA PHE A 160 -14.39 -8.29 -14.73
C PHE A 160 -15.00 -8.86 -13.43
N LEU A 161 -15.50 -8.00 -12.54
CA LEU A 161 -16.09 -8.43 -11.27
C LEU A 161 -17.41 -9.20 -11.44
N LYS A 162 -18.24 -8.84 -12.43
CA LYS A 162 -19.48 -9.59 -12.76
C LYS A 162 -19.17 -11.02 -13.19
N GLU A 163 -18.17 -11.20 -14.05
CA GLU A 163 -17.73 -12.53 -14.51
C GLU A 163 -17.17 -13.39 -13.37
N HIS A 164 -16.63 -12.77 -12.33
CA HIS A 164 -16.10 -13.44 -11.14
C HIS A 164 -17.10 -13.51 -9.97
N ASN A 165 -18.40 -13.24 -10.21
CA ASN A 165 -19.46 -13.25 -9.19
C ASN A 165 -19.15 -12.35 -7.96
N ALA A 166 -18.41 -11.27 -8.17
CA ALA A 166 -17.93 -10.36 -7.11
C ALA A 166 -18.50 -8.94 -7.23
N TRP A 167 -19.38 -8.71 -8.21
CA TRP A 167 -20.04 -7.41 -8.40
C TRP A 167 -21.18 -7.21 -7.39
N ASP A 168 -21.19 -6.04 -6.73
CA ASP A 168 -22.30 -5.60 -5.89
C ASP A 168 -23.14 -4.55 -6.62
N ASN A 169 -24.45 -4.78 -6.74
CA ASN A 169 -25.38 -3.90 -7.43
C ASN A 169 -25.51 -2.50 -6.81
N LYS A 170 -25.01 -2.30 -5.57
CA LYS A 170 -24.95 -0.96 -4.96
C LYS A 170 -23.85 -0.07 -5.55
N TRP A 171 -22.85 -0.64 -6.22
CA TRP A 171 -21.73 0.13 -6.78
C TRP A 171 -22.16 0.86 -8.06
N LYS A 172 -21.66 2.08 -8.22
CA LYS A 172 -21.92 2.92 -9.39
C LYS A 172 -20.86 2.65 -10.44
N ILE A 173 -21.27 2.46 -11.70
CA ILE A 173 -20.36 2.38 -12.82
C ILE A 173 -20.07 3.80 -13.33
N ALA A 174 -18.80 4.10 -13.60
CA ALA A 174 -18.39 5.39 -14.13
C ALA A 174 -18.94 5.58 -15.56
N THR A 175 -19.42 6.79 -15.85
CA THR A 175 -19.82 7.22 -17.19
C THR A 175 -18.82 8.23 -17.71
N SER A 176 -18.37 8.11 -18.95
CA SER A 176 -17.63 9.20 -19.61
C SER A 176 -18.51 10.44 -19.64
N LYS A 177 -17.94 11.60 -19.29
CA LYS A 177 -18.59 12.89 -19.49
C LYS A 177 -18.31 13.41 -20.89
#